data_AF-A0A1D6MKX6-F1
#
_entry.id   AF-A0A1D6MKX6-F1
#
_cell.length_a   1.000
_cell.length_b   1.000
_cell.length_c   1.000
_cell.angle_alpha   90.00
_cell.angle_beta   90.00
_cell.angle_gamma   90.00
#
_symmetry.space_group_name_H-M   'P 1'
#
loop_
_entity.id
_entity.type
_entity.pdbx_description
1 polymer ?
#
loop_
_entity_poly.entity_id
_entity_poly.type
_entity_poly.pdbx_seq_one_letter_code
_entity_poly.pdbx_strand_id
1 'polypeptide(L)'
;MELGGYAIGAVEDCSKRLSDYISMDVLSAIQRAGATFSWVPKEPYNEDACLLDFDVLLMEPRKLEKTLITSIMWWATGCLQQCRY
;
A
#
# COMPACT_ATOMS: atom_id res chain seq x y z
N MET A 1 -9.60 6.49 -18.42
CA MET A 1 -9.30 5.10 -18.02
C MET A 1 -10.28 4.72 -16.93
N GLU A 2 -11.17 3.75 -17.15
CA GLU A 2 -12.07 3.27 -16.09
C GLU A 2 -11.34 2.22 -15.25
N LEU A 3 -11.15 2.48 -13.96
CA LEU A 3 -10.62 1.51 -13.00
C LEU A 3 -11.62 0.36 -12.69
N GLY A 4 -12.64 0.12 -13.53
CA GLY A 4 -13.65 -0.91 -13.30
C GLY A 4 -14.39 -0.74 -11.97
N GLY A 5 -14.31 -1.72 -11.08
CA GLY A 5 -14.82 -1.63 -9.69
C GLY A 5 -13.80 -1.06 -8.67
N TYR A 6 -12.55 -0.84 -9.08
CA TYR A 6 -11.46 -0.45 -8.18
C TYR A 6 -11.41 1.07 -7.97
N ALA A 7 -10.99 1.47 -6.77
CA ALA A 7 -10.84 2.87 -6.37
C ALA A 7 -9.42 3.43 -6.61
N ILE A 8 -8.41 2.55 -6.67
CA ILE A 8 -7.00 2.89 -6.86
C ILE A 8 -6.41 1.92 -7.89
N GLY A 9 -5.59 2.43 -8.80
CA GLY A 9 -4.71 1.65 -9.66
C GLY A 9 -3.30 2.20 -9.58
N ALA A 10 -2.31 1.32 -9.54
CA ALA A 10 -0.90 1.67 -9.54
C ALA A 10 -0.18 0.83 -10.59
N VAL A 11 0.95 1.33 -11.09
CA VAL A 11 1.84 0.57 -11.97
C VAL A 11 2.75 -0.27 -11.10
N GLU A 12 3.01 -1.52 -11.51
CA GLU A 12 4.02 -2.35 -10.86
C GLU A 12 5.40 -2.10 -11.50
N ASP A 13 6.42 -1.91 -10.67
CA ASP A 13 7.83 -1.87 -11.06
C ASP A 13 8.50 -3.18 -10.66
N CYS A 14 8.46 -4.17 -11.55
CA CYS A 14 9.07 -5.48 -11.33
C CYS A 14 10.60 -5.49 -11.46
N SER A 15 11.24 -4.33 -11.72
CA SER A 15 12.71 -4.22 -11.57
C SER A 15 13.13 -4.19 -10.10
N LYS A 16 12.17 -3.99 -9.20
CA LYS A 16 12.31 -3.95 -7.74
C LYS A 16 11.39 -4.97 -7.10
N ARG A 17 11.86 -5.64 -6.05
CA ARG A 17 11.05 -6.54 -5.24
C ARG A 17 10.60 -5.86 -3.97
N LEU A 18 9.45 -6.27 -3.44
CA LEU A 18 8.95 -5.81 -2.15
C LEU A 18 9.99 -6.01 -1.03
N SER A 19 10.68 -7.14 -1.04
CA SER A 19 11.72 -7.49 -0.06
C SER A 19 12.95 -6.58 -0.09
N ASP A 20 13.20 -5.88 -1.20
CA ASP A 20 14.35 -4.98 -1.32
C ASP A 20 14.14 -3.68 -0.53
N TYR A 21 12.88 -3.36 -0.20
CA TYR A 21 12.49 -2.10 0.44
C TYR A 21 11.87 -2.30 1.82
N ILE A 22 11.26 -3.45 2.09
CA ILE A 22 10.56 -3.72 3.34
C ILE A 22 11.01 -5.07 3.89
N SER A 23 11.36 -5.10 5.17
CA SER A 23 11.69 -6.35 5.86
C SER A 23 10.47 -7.27 5.96
N MET A 24 10.61 -8.47 5.39
CA MET A 24 9.57 -9.50 5.45
C MET A 24 9.28 -9.99 6.87
N ASP A 25 10.27 -9.93 7.77
CA ASP A 25 10.08 -10.26 9.19
C ASP A 25 9.18 -9.24 9.88
N VAL A 26 9.33 -7.95 9.55
CA VAL A 26 8.47 -6.88 10.07
C VAL A 26 7.05 -7.06 9.56
N LEU A 27 6.86 -7.29 8.25
CA LEU A 27 5.53 -7.55 7.69
C LEU A 27 4.87 -8.78 8.30
N SER A 28 5.64 -9.86 8.49
CA SER A 28 5.17 -11.07 9.16
C SER A 28 4.79 -10.83 10.62
N ALA A 29 5.53 -9.99 11.34
CA ALA A 29 5.20 -9.60 12.71
C ALA A 29 3.92 -8.75 12.77
N ILE A 30 3.75 -7.79 11.86
CA ILE A 30 2.51 -7.01 11.72
C ILE A 30 1.33 -7.93 11.41
N GLN A 31 1.49 -8.92 10.52
CA GLN A 31 0.45 -9.88 10.19
C GLN A 31 0.01 -10.71 11.41
N ARG A 32 0.98 -11.17 12.22
CA ARG A 32 0.71 -11.92 13.46
C ARG A 32 0.05 -11.06 14.52
N ALA A 33 0.52 -9.82 14.69
CA ALA A 33 -0.02 -8.87 15.67
C ALA A 33 -1.37 -8.30 15.24
N GLY A 34 -1.61 -8.22 13.93
CA GLY A 34 -2.71 -7.53 13.29
C GLY A 34 -3.94 -8.39 13.03
N ALA A 35 -4.08 -9.53 13.71
CA ALA A 35 -5.27 -10.39 13.62
C ALA A 35 -6.60 -9.64 13.93
N THR A 36 -6.52 -8.46 14.56
CA THR A 36 -7.63 -7.56 14.88
C THR A 36 -7.88 -6.46 13.84
N PHE A 37 -6.97 -6.24 12.89
CA PHE A 37 -7.10 -5.19 11.88
C PHE A 37 -7.62 -5.77 10.57
N SER A 38 -8.79 -5.31 10.12
CA SER A 38 -9.42 -5.78 8.88
C SER A 38 -8.65 -5.44 7.61
N TRP A 39 -7.70 -4.50 7.67
CA TRP A 39 -6.88 -4.08 6.52
C TRP A 39 -5.58 -4.87 6.37
N VAL A 40 -5.19 -5.68 7.37
CA VAL A 40 -4.00 -6.52 7.30
C VAL A 40 -4.34 -7.80 6.54
N PRO A 41 -3.66 -8.14 5.43
CA PRO A 41 -3.91 -9.37 4.69
C PRO A 41 -3.74 -10.61 5.56
N LYS A 42 -4.59 -11.62 5.33
CA LYS A 42 -4.49 -12.91 6.03
C LYS A 42 -3.54 -13.86 5.33
N GLU A 43 -3.33 -13.63 4.04
CA GLU A 43 -2.42 -14.36 3.17
C GLU A 43 -0.97 -13.90 3.43
N PRO A 44 0.01 -14.81 3.44
CA PRO A 44 1.41 -14.43 3.59
C PRO A 44 1.83 -13.42 2.52
N TYR A 45 2.66 -12.45 2.91
CA TYR A 45 3.26 -11.53 1.95
C TYR A 45 4.21 -12.28 1.02
N ASN A 46 4.12 -11.99 -0.28
CA ASN A 46 5.02 -12.53 -1.30
C ASN A 46 6.27 -11.65 -1.39
N GLU A 47 7.43 -12.20 -1.00
CA GLU A 47 8.71 -11.48 -1.06
C GLU A 47 9.13 -11.11 -2.48
N ASP A 48 8.75 -11.94 -3.46
CA ASP A 48 9.05 -11.75 -4.87
C ASP A 48 8.03 -10.87 -5.60
N ALA A 49 7.06 -10.29 -4.87
CA ALA A 49 6.10 -9.36 -5.46
C ALA A 49 6.82 -8.11 -6.00
N CYS A 50 6.37 -7.63 -7.15
CA CYS A 50 6.83 -6.36 -7.71
C CYS A 50 6.49 -5.22 -6.76
N LEU A 51 7.39 -4.24 -6.64
CA LEU A 51 7.07 -3.03 -5.90
C LEU A 51 6.09 -2.17 -6.72
N LEU A 52 5.25 -1.38 -6.03
CA LEU A 52 4.48 -0.35 -6.71
C LEU A 52 5.41 0.77 -7.19
N ASP A 53 5.21 1.21 -8.43
CA ASP A 53 5.77 2.46 -8.91
C ASP A 53 5.05 3.62 -8.21
N PHE A 54 5.78 4.30 -7.33
CA PHE A 54 5.24 5.43 -6.57
C PHE A 54 5.15 6.72 -7.40
N ASP A 55 5.72 6.76 -8.60
CA ASP A 55 5.68 7.95 -9.47
C ASP A 55 4.31 8.14 -10.13
N VAL A 56 3.52 7.07 -10.27
CA VAL A 56 2.20 7.10 -10.90
C VAL A 56 1.15 6.35 -10.08
N LEU A 57 0.26 7.12 -9.45
CA LEU A 57 -0.90 6.60 -8.71
C LEU A 57 -2.20 7.14 -9.33
N LEU A 58 -3.02 6.25 -9.89
CA LEU A 58 -4.34 6.61 -10.42
C LEU A 58 -5.40 6.37 -9.35
N MET A 59 -6.18 7.40 -9.05
CA MET A 59 -7.29 7.33 -8.11
C MET A 59 -8.60 7.62 -8.84
N GLU A 60 -9.67 6.88 -8.51
CA GLU A 60 -11.04 7.20 -8.90
C GLU A 60 -11.77 7.81 -7.69
N PRO A 61 -11.83 9.15 -7.58
CA PRO A 61 -12.35 9.83 -6.40
C PRO A 61 -13.78 9.45 -6.04
N ARG A 62 -14.61 9.12 -7.03
CA ARG A 62 -16.02 8.80 -6.82
C ARG A 62 -16.23 7.45 -6.11
N LYS A 63 -15.21 6.59 -6.12
CA LYS A 63 -15.22 5.28 -5.44
C LYS A 63 -14.47 5.28 -4.12
N LEU A 64 -13.80 6.38 -3.78
CA LEU A 64 -13.21 6.56 -2.47
C LEU A 64 -14.31 7.13 -1.57
N GLU A 65 -14.78 6.34 -0.62
CA GLU A 65 -15.82 6.76 0.33
C GLU A 65 -15.33 7.95 1.16
N LYS A 66 -15.57 9.18 0.67
CA LYS A 66 -15.34 10.49 1.33
C LYS A 66 -13.98 10.72 2.02
N THR A 67 -13.02 9.82 1.82
CA THR A 67 -11.75 9.76 2.54
C THR A 67 -10.57 10.09 1.64
N LEU A 68 -10.76 10.34 0.33
CA LEU A 68 -9.65 10.61 -0.60
C LEU A 68 -8.68 11.70 -0.10
N ILE A 69 -9.20 12.86 0.32
CA ILE A 69 -8.36 13.94 0.87
C ILE A 69 -7.67 13.48 2.15
N THR A 70 -8.38 12.78 3.04
CA THR A 70 -7.83 12.25 4.30
C THR A 70 -6.76 11.19 4.06
N SER A 71 -6.95 10.32 3.06
CA SER A 71 -6.02 9.27 2.65
C SER A 71 -4.79 9.86 1.97
N ILE A 72 -4.96 10.81 1.04
CA ILE A 72 -3.85 11.56 0.46
C ILE A 72 -3.06 12.28 1.56
N MET A 73 -3.75 12.94 2.50
CA MET A 73 -3.09 13.60 3.62
C MET A 73 -2.33 12.61 4.49
N TRP A 74 -2.91 11.44 4.82
CA TRP A 74 -2.22 10.39 5.57
C TRP A 74 -0.96 9.87 4.84
N TRP A 75 -1.05 9.64 3.52
CA TRP A 75 0.12 9.26 2.72
C TRP A 75 1.17 10.36 2.64
N ALA A 76 0.76 11.60 2.41
CA ALA A 76 1.65 12.74 2.23
C ALA A 76 2.30 13.22 3.54
N THR A 77 1.61 13.12 4.69
CA THR A 77 2.12 13.63 5.98
C THR A 77 2.49 12.52 6.95
N GLY A 78 1.75 11.41 6.97
CA GLY A 78 2.00 10.27 7.86
C GLY A 78 3.25 9.47 7.47
N CYS A 79 3.45 9.23 6.18
CA CYS A 79 4.66 8.56 5.68
C CYS A 79 5.94 9.38 5.99
N LEU A 80 5.87 10.71 5.90
CA LEU A 80 6.99 11.61 6.25
C LEU A 80 7.36 11.61 7.74
N GLN A 81 6.42 11.30 8.64
CA GLN A 81 6.66 11.22 10.08
C GLN A 81 7.05 9.82 10.56
N GLN A 82 6.59 8.76 9.90
CA GLN A 82 6.81 7.37 10.33
C GLN A 82 7.86 6.59 9.53
N CYS A 83 8.22 7.02 8.32
CA CYS A 83 9.29 6.41 7.52
C CYS A 83 10.63 7.12 7.66
N ARG A 84 10.76 8.06 8.61
CA ARG A 84 12.04 8.64 9.02
C ARG A 84 12.61 7.82 10.18
N TYR A 85 13.11 6.63 9.87
CA TYR A 85 14.08 5.89 10.67
C TYR A 85 15.22 5.42 9.77
#